data_AF-A0A9E4G1P8-F1
#
_entry.id   AF-A0A9E4G1P8-F1
#
_cell.length_a   1.000
_cell.length_b   1.000
_cell.length_c   1.000
_cell.angle_alpha   90.00
_cell.angle_beta   90.00
_cell.angle_gamma   90.00
#
_symmetry.space_group_name_H-M   'P 1'
#
loop_
_entity.id
_entity.type
_entity.pdbx_description
1 polymer ?
#
loop_
_entity_poly.entity_id
_entity_poly.type
_entity_poly.pdbx_seq_one_letter_code
_entity_poly.pdbx_strand_id
1 'polypeptide(L)'
;MIELLNIFIDNLAPVLAIAGVGLYLRRRFDTSPVMISRMMFHVFSPALAFNALYTRDISGGDFLRMYGGTVALALTVASIAFLALRWGKIKPDERAAALVATFVFNGGCQLCLWG
;
A
#
# COMPACT_ATOMS: atom_id res chain seq x y z
N MET A 1 -9.38 -0.36 -27.06
CA MET A 1 -7.96 -0.77 -26.88
C MET A 1 -7.04 0.38 -26.48
N ILE A 2 -7.20 1.60 -27.01
CA ILE A 2 -6.34 2.75 -26.65
C ILE A 2 -6.59 3.25 -25.21
N GLU A 3 -7.80 3.14 -24.68
CA GLU A 3 -8.09 3.58 -23.31
C GLU A 3 -7.28 2.86 -22.22
N LEU A 4 -7.10 1.54 -22.33
CA LEU A 4 -6.27 0.79 -21.38
C LEU A 4 -4.82 1.25 -21.42
N LEU A 5 -4.32 1.57 -22.62
CA LEU A 5 -2.97 2.09 -22.81
C LEU A 5 -2.82 3.48 -22.18
N ASN A 6 -3.82 4.36 -22.34
CA ASN A 6 -3.83 5.69 -21.72
C ASN A 6 -3.86 5.60 -20.19
N ILE A 7 -4.74 4.77 -19.61
CA ILE A 7 -4.79 4.56 -18.15
C ILE A 7 -3.44 4.03 -17.64
N PHE A 8 -2.81 3.12 -18.39
CA PHE A 8 -1.51 2.57 -18.04
C PHE A 8 -0.40 3.63 -18.10
N ILE A 9 -0.40 4.50 -19.12
CA ILE A 9 0.58 5.57 -19.22
C ILE A 9 0.35 6.62 -18.12
N ASP A 10 -0.89 7.03 -17.88
CA ASP A 10 -1.21 8.07 -16.90
C ASP A 10 -0.92 7.63 -15.46
N ASN A 11 -1.09 6.35 -15.14
CA ASN A 11 -0.93 5.85 -13.77
C ASN A 11 0.38 5.09 -13.56
N LEU A 12 0.80 4.28 -14.53
CA LEU A 12 1.93 3.36 -14.36
C LEU A 12 3.24 3.91 -14.94
N ALA A 13 3.21 4.67 -16.04
CA ALA A 13 4.45 5.29 -16.56
C ALA A 13 5.15 6.20 -15.55
N PRO A 14 4.48 7.08 -14.77
CA PRO A 14 5.17 7.88 -13.77
C PRO A 14 5.80 7.00 -12.68
N VAL A 15 5.10 5.97 -12.20
CA VAL A 15 5.64 5.02 -11.21
C VAL A 15 6.87 4.28 -11.74
N LEU A 16 6.85 3.84 -13.01
CA LEU A 16 7.97 3.19 -13.66
C LEU A 16 9.14 4.15 -13.91
N ALA A 17 8.88 5.41 -14.27
CA ALA A 17 9.91 6.43 -14.43
C ALA A 17 10.63 6.71 -13.11
N ILE A 18 9.87 6.85 -12.02
CA ILE A 18 10.37 6.99 -10.65
C ILE A 18 11.23 5.78 -10.25
N ALA A 19 10.73 4.56 -10.48
CA ALA A 19 11.47 3.34 -10.18
C ALA A 19 12.78 3.26 -10.99
N GLY A 20 12.75 3.69 -12.26
CA GLY A 20 13.92 3.78 -13.13
C GLY A 20 14.97 4.77 -12.60
N VAL A 21 14.53 5.94 -12.15
CA VAL A 21 15.41 6.94 -11.51
C VAL A 21 16.03 6.35 -10.23
N GLY A 22 15.24 5.69 -9.38
CA GLY A 22 15.74 5.04 -8.17
C GLY A 22 16.77 3.94 -8.47
N LEU A 23 16.57 3.17 -9.54
CA LEU A 23 17.49 2.11 -9.97
C LEU A 23 18.79 2.68 -10.57
N TYR A 24 18.68 3.78 -11.31
CA TYR A 24 19.85 4.53 -11.80
C TYR A 24 20.66 5.13 -10.65
N LEU A 25 19.99 5.75 -9.67
CA LEU A 25 20.63 6.31 -8.48
C LEU A 25 21.32 5.23 -7.65
N ARG A 26 20.69 4.06 -7.49
CA ARG A 26 21.29 2.88 -6.83
C ARG A 26 22.56 2.39 -7.51
N ARG A 27 22.64 2.48 -8.84
CA ARG A 27 23.84 2.08 -9.60
C ARG A 27 24.96 3.10 -9.48
N ARG A 28 24.64 4.38 -9.28
CA ARG A 28 25.64 5.46 -9.24
C ARG A 28 26.15 5.79 -7.83
N PHE A 29 25.30 5.60 -6.83
CA PHE A 29 25.58 5.80 -5.42
C PHE A 29 25.31 4.48 -4.71
N ASP A 30 26.23 4.01 -3.86
CA ASP A 30 26.12 2.78 -3.05
C ASP A 30 25.05 2.93 -1.96
N THR A 31 23.84 3.25 -2.41
CA THR A 31 22.69 3.60 -1.61
C THR A 31 22.07 2.29 -1.14
N SER A 32 22.02 2.12 0.17
CA SER A 32 21.44 0.91 0.76
C SER A 32 20.00 0.70 0.26
N PRO A 33 19.59 -0.55 -0.04
CA PRO A 33 18.22 -0.87 -0.48
C PRO A 33 17.15 -0.32 0.46
N VAL A 34 17.48 -0.18 1.75
CA VAL A 34 16.64 0.37 2.81
C VAL A 34 16.31 1.85 2.57
N MET A 35 17.27 2.65 2.11
CA MET A 35 17.05 4.08 1.86
C MET A 35 16.13 4.32 0.66
N ILE A 36 16.29 3.52 -0.39
CA ILE A 36 15.42 3.58 -1.58
C ILE A 36 13.99 3.18 -1.20
N SER A 37 13.83 2.09 -0.45
CA SER A 37 12.53 1.67 0.07
C SER A 37 11.88 2.78 0.92
N ARG A 38 12.63 3.41 1.83
CA ARG A 38 12.14 4.54 2.64
C ARG A 38 11.68 5.72 1.78
N MET A 39 12.44 6.11 0.76
CA MET A 39 12.04 7.18 -0.16
C MET A 39 10.77 6.81 -0.94
N MET A 40 10.67 5.57 -1.42
CA MET A 40 9.46 5.05 -2.08
C MET A 40 8.22 5.14 -1.18
N PHE A 41 8.31 4.71 0.07
CA PHE A 41 7.17 4.76 0.97
C PHE A 41 6.85 6.16 1.50
N HIS A 42 7.86 6.96 1.85
CA HIS A 42 7.64 8.25 2.52
C HIS A 42 7.40 9.41 1.57
N VAL A 43 7.99 9.40 0.38
CA VAL A 43 7.86 10.51 -0.59
C VAL A 43 6.81 10.19 -1.64
N PHE A 44 6.83 8.97 -2.19
CA PHE A 44 5.92 8.63 -3.29
C PHE A 44 4.51 8.27 -2.84
N SER A 45 4.33 7.66 -1.66
CA SER A 45 2.97 7.38 -1.16
C SER A 45 2.11 8.65 -0.98
N PRO A 46 2.57 9.72 -0.30
CA PRO A 46 1.77 10.93 -0.17
C PRO A 46 1.65 11.71 -1.49
N ALA A 47 2.70 11.73 -2.32
CA ALA A 47 2.64 12.38 -3.64
C ALA A 47 1.61 11.71 -4.56
N LEU A 48 1.54 10.38 -4.55
CA LEU A 48 0.58 9.62 -5.36
C LEU A 48 -0.84 9.77 -4.82
N ALA A 49 -1.01 9.75 -3.50
CA ALA A 49 -2.30 10.03 -2.87
C ALA A 49 -2.79 11.44 -3.23
N PHE A 50 -1.91 12.45 -3.16
CA PHE A 50 -2.23 13.82 -3.53
C PHE A 50 -2.56 13.95 -5.01
N ASN A 51 -1.75 13.34 -5.89
CA ASN A 51 -2.02 13.35 -7.33
C ASN A 51 -3.37 12.70 -7.65
N ALA A 52 -3.68 11.55 -7.02
CA ALA A 52 -4.94 10.85 -7.21
C ALA A 52 -6.15 11.68 -6.72
N LEU A 53 -6.01 12.42 -5.61
CA LEU A 53 -7.04 13.33 -5.12
C LEU A 53 -7.22 14.57 -5.99
N TYR A 54 -6.12 15.07 -6.59
CA TYR A 54 -6.14 16.28 -7.39
C TYR A 54 -6.65 16.06 -8.83
N THR A 55 -6.31 14.92 -9.44
CA THR A 55 -6.73 14.60 -10.81
C THR A 55 -8.11 13.95 -10.90
N ARG A 56 -8.64 13.39 -9.80
CA ARG A 56 -9.97 12.80 -9.79
C ARG A 56 -10.96 13.73 -9.11
N ASP A 57 -11.92 14.20 -9.89
CA ASP A 57 -13.10 14.90 -9.40
C ASP A 57 -14.04 13.86 -8.77
N ILE A 58 -13.79 13.53 -7.50
CA ILE A 58 -14.56 12.51 -6.78
C ILE A 58 -15.81 13.17 -6.23
N SER A 59 -16.98 12.83 -6.78
CA SER A 59 -18.25 13.24 -6.18
C SER A 59 -18.32 12.74 -4.73
N GLY A 60 -18.84 13.55 -3.80
CA GLY A 60 -18.87 13.18 -2.37
C GLY A 60 -19.59 11.85 -2.09
N GLY A 61 -20.52 11.44 -2.96
CA GLY A 61 -21.18 10.12 -2.90
C GLY A 61 -20.26 8.96 -3.29
N ASP A 62 -19.41 9.13 -4.30
CA ASP A 62 -18.44 8.11 -4.72
C ASP A 62 -17.33 7.96 -3.68
N PHE A 63 -16.90 9.06 -3.07
CA PHE A 63 -15.99 9.03 -1.94
C PHE A 63 -16.54 8.17 -0.79
N LEU A 64 -17.81 8.39 -0.41
CA LEU A 64 -18.44 7.63 0.68
C LEU A 64 -18.57 6.14 0.34
N ARG A 65 -18.86 5.80 -0.93
CA ARG A 65 -18.88 4.41 -1.40
C ARG A 65 -17.50 3.75 -1.35
N MET A 66 -16.46 4.44 -1.83
CA MET A 66 -15.09 3.94 -1.77
C MET A 66 -14.58 3.79 -0.33
N TYR A 67 -14.84 4.78 0.50
CA TYR A 67 -14.51 4.75 1.93
C TYR A 67 -15.24 3.61 2.64
N GLY A 68 -16.55 3.51 2.45
CA GLY A 68 -17.37 2.43 3.03
C GLY A 68 -16.92 1.05 2.56
N GLY A 69 -16.60 0.89 1.29
CA GLY A 69 -16.05 -0.36 0.74
C GLY A 69 -14.69 -0.72 1.35
N THR A 70 -13.80 0.26 1.53
CA THR A 70 -12.49 0.06 2.15
C THR A 70 -12.63 -0.36 3.61
N VAL A 71 -13.50 0.30 4.37
CA VAL A 71 -13.79 -0.06 5.78
C VAL A 71 -14.42 -1.45 5.86
N ALA A 72 -15.40 -1.76 5.00
CA ALA A 72 -16.05 -3.07 4.97
C ALA A 72 -15.06 -4.19 4.65
N LEU A 73 -14.17 -3.98 3.68
CA LEU A 73 -13.10 -4.92 3.35
C LEU A 73 -12.16 -5.12 4.54
N ALA A 74 -11.68 -4.04 5.16
CA ALA A 74 -10.79 -4.12 6.32
C ALA A 74 -11.43 -4.90 7.48
N LEU A 75 -12.72 -4.64 7.77
CA LEU A 75 -13.48 -5.39 8.76
C LEU A 75 -13.67 -6.86 8.40
N THR A 76 -13.86 -7.16 7.11
CA THR A 76 -13.99 -8.55 6.63
C THR A 76 -12.70 -9.32 6.85
N VAL A 77 -11.57 -8.76 6.44
CA VAL A 77 -10.25 -9.39 6.64
C VAL A 77 -9.94 -9.53 8.14
N ALA A 78 -10.21 -8.50 8.94
CA ALA A 78 -10.03 -8.56 10.39
C ALA A 78 -10.92 -9.62 11.05
N SER A 79 -12.16 -9.79 10.58
CA SER A 79 -13.08 -10.82 11.09
C SER A 79 -12.58 -12.22 10.75
N ILE A 80 -12.10 -12.44 9.52
CA ILE A 80 -11.50 -13.71 9.10
C ILE A 80 -10.26 -14.02 9.93
N ALA A 81 -9.35 -13.05 10.08
CA ALA A 81 -8.15 -13.19 10.89
C ALA A 81 -8.49 -13.49 12.37
N PHE A 82 -9.47 -12.78 12.93
CA PHE A 82 -9.93 -13.01 14.30
C PHE A 82 -10.47 -14.42 14.49
N LEU A 83 -11.31 -14.91 13.57
CA LEU A 83 -11.87 -16.26 13.62
C LEU A 83 -10.78 -17.33 13.47
N ALA A 84 -9.84 -17.14 12.55
CA ALA A 84 -8.71 -18.04 12.35
C ALA A 84 -7.83 -18.13 13.61
N LEU A 85 -7.46 -16.98 14.20
CA LEU A 85 -6.68 -16.91 15.44
C LEU A 85 -7.46 -17.44 16.65
N ARG A 86 -8.81 -17.38 16.60
CA ARG A 86 -9.71 -17.96 17.60
C ARG A 86 -9.75 -19.47 17.57
N TRP A 87 -9.83 -20.06 16.38
CA TRP A 87 -9.76 -21.51 16.24
C TRP A 87 -8.36 -22.07 16.50
N GLY A 88 -7.30 -21.31 16.20
CA GLY A 88 -5.92 -21.71 16.50
C GLY A 88 -5.52 -21.69 17.98
N LYS A 89 -6.41 -21.30 18.91
CA LYS A 89 -6.13 -21.18 20.35
C LYS A 89 -4.91 -20.30 20.69
N ILE A 90 -4.63 -19.30 19.85
CA ILE A 90 -3.54 -18.34 20.07
C ILE A 90 -3.85 -17.48 21.30
N LYS A 91 -2.81 -17.18 22.09
CA LYS A 91 -2.92 -16.35 23.29
C LYS A 91 -3.42 -14.93 22.96
N PRO A 92 -4.16 -14.27 23.87
CA PRO A 92 -4.86 -13.01 23.56
C PRO A 92 -3.92 -11.83 23.24
N ASP A 93 -2.72 -11.82 23.81
CA ASP A 93 -1.61 -10.90 23.53
C ASP A 93 -1.08 -11.05 22.10
N GLU A 94 -0.80 -12.27 21.65
CA GLU A 94 -0.35 -12.54 20.28
C GLU A 94 -1.46 -12.29 19.24
N ARG A 95 -2.73 -12.52 19.59
CA ARG A 95 -3.87 -12.25 18.70
C ARG A 95 -4.01 -10.75 18.38
N ALA A 96 -3.82 -9.88 19.38
CA ALA A 96 -3.93 -8.44 19.17
C ALA A 96 -2.86 -7.92 18.20
N ALA A 97 -1.62 -8.40 18.35
CA ALA A 97 -0.53 -8.06 17.44
C ALA A 97 -0.81 -8.54 16.00
N ALA A 98 -1.29 -9.77 15.83
CA ALA A 98 -1.65 -10.32 14.52
C ALA A 98 -2.82 -9.56 13.84
N LEU A 99 -3.80 -9.09 14.61
CA LEU A 99 -4.89 -8.27 14.09
C LEU A 99 -4.41 -6.89 13.63
N VAL A 100 -3.56 -6.22 14.42
CA VAL A 100 -2.97 -4.93 14.04
C VAL A 100 -2.13 -5.07 12.77
N ALA A 101 -1.34 -6.15 12.66
CA ALA A 101 -0.57 -6.46 11.45
C ALA A 101 -1.46 -6.71 10.22
N THR A 102 -2.69 -7.19 10.42
CA THR A 102 -3.66 -7.41 9.34
C THR A 102 -4.28 -6.09 8.86
N PHE A 103 -4.54 -5.13 9.77
CA PHE A 103 -5.03 -3.80 9.43
C PHE A 103 -3.96 -2.93 8.76
N VAL A 104 -2.73 -3.01 9.27
CA VAL A 104 -1.59 -2.25 8.76
C VAL A 104 -0.90 -3.09 7.69
N PHE A 105 -1.55 -3.23 6.53
CA PHE A 105 -0.93 -3.83 5.35
C PHE A 105 0.17 -2.88 4.84
N ASN A 106 1.35 -2.98 5.45
CA ASN A 106 2.52 -2.19 5.05
C ASN A 106 3.44 -3.11 4.26
N GLY A 107 3.36 -3.03 2.93
CA GLY A 107 4.22 -3.79 2.02
C GLY A 107 5.72 -3.60 2.28
N GLY A 108 6.12 -2.54 3.00
CA GLY A 108 7.51 -2.30 3.41
C GLY A 108 7.93 -3.00 4.70
N CYS A 109 7.05 -3.13 5.71
CA CYS A 109 7.39 -3.81 6.97
C CYS A 109 7.37 -5.34 6.85
N GLN A 110 6.56 -5.91 5.96
CA GLN A 110 6.49 -7.36 5.77
C GLN A 110 7.85 -7.96 5.33
N LEU A 111 8.66 -7.20 4.58
CA LEU A 111 10.01 -7.63 4.18
C LEU A 111 11.03 -7.59 5.33
N CYS A 112 10.82 -6.75 6.35
CA CYS A 112 11.76 -6.61 7.47
C CYS A 112 11.57 -7.69 8.55
N LEU A 113 10.42 -8.38 8.57
CA LEU A 113 10.14 -9.46 9.53
C LEU A 113 10.68 -10.83 9.07
N TRP A 114 11.19 -10.94 7.84
CA TRP A 114 11.77 -12.16 7.26
C TRP A 114 13.25 -11.98 6.87
N GLY A 115 13.94 -10.99 7.45
CA GLY A 115 15.37 -10.73 7.29
C GLY A 115 16.14 -10.97 8.57
#